data_AF-A0A1H0L076-F1
#
_entry.id   AF-A0A1H0L076-F1
#
_cell.length_a   1.000
_cell.length_b   1.000
_cell.length_c   1.000
_cell.angle_alpha   90.00
_cell.angle_beta   90.00
_cell.angle_gamma   90.00
#
_symmetry.space_group_name_H-M   'P 1'
#
loop_
_entity.id
_entity.type
_entity.pdbx_description
1 polymer ?
#
loop_
_entity_poly.entity_id
_entity_poly.type
_entity_poly.pdbx_seq_one_letter_code
_entity_poly.pdbx_strand_id
1 'polypeptide(L)'
;MLFNGCILFIKQGITCIENKDFAGKHTNFSKAQNIIEELQSTLNMEYEISHNLSSLYTFLQSKLFEANVKLDIDSAQYCVTMFAELRDTWNEALKNLKSGEKVY
;
A
#
# COMPACT_ATOMS: atom_id res chain seq x y z
N MET A 1 3.50 6.96 -7.66
CA MET A 1 4.70 7.20 -6.82
C MET A 1 4.54 6.59 -5.43
N LEU A 2 3.47 6.93 -4.66
CA LEU A 2 3.23 6.38 -3.32
C LEU A 2 3.04 4.85 -3.29
N PHE A 3 2.19 4.27 -4.14
CA PHE A 3 2.01 2.80 -4.17
C PHE A 3 3.32 2.03 -4.42
N ASN A 4 4.14 2.49 -5.37
CA ASN A 4 5.45 1.89 -5.63
C ASN A 4 6.39 2.00 -4.43
N GLY A 5 6.39 3.15 -3.74
CA GLY A 5 7.18 3.35 -2.52
C GLY A 5 6.73 2.41 -1.40
N CYS A 6 5.43 2.26 -1.19
CA CYS A 6 4.87 1.33 -0.20
C CYS A 6 5.30 -0.11 -0.51
N ILE A 7 5.12 -0.57 -1.76
CA ILE A 7 5.54 -1.90 -2.20
C ILE A 7 7.05 -2.13 -1.98
N LEU A 8 7.88 -1.15 -2.33
CA LEU A 8 9.33 -1.23 -2.16
C LEU A 8 9.70 -1.43 -0.69
N PHE A 9 9.14 -0.60 0.21
CA PHE A 9 9.44 -0.70 1.64
C PHE A 9 8.92 -1.99 2.26
N ILE A 10 7.74 -2.48 1.86
CA ILE A 10 7.26 -3.78 2.35
C ILE A 10 8.20 -4.91 1.90
N LYS A 11 8.63 -4.93 0.63
CA LYS A 11 9.59 -5.93 0.14
C LYS A 11 10.93 -5.87 0.86
N GLN A 12 11.47 -4.66 1.09
CA GLN A 12 12.70 -4.49 1.88
C GLN A 12 12.53 -4.98 3.32
N GLY A 13 11.37 -4.73 3.93
CA GLY A 13 11.05 -5.25 5.26
C GLY A 13 11.02 -6.78 5.29
N ILE A 14 10.45 -7.44 4.27
CA ILE A 14 10.47 -8.91 4.11
C ILE A 14 11.92 -9.42 4.04
N THR A 15 12.76 -8.83 3.17
CA THR A 15 14.18 -9.20 3.07
C THR A 15 14.93 -9.02 4.38
N CYS A 16 14.61 -7.99 5.16
CA CYS A 16 15.16 -7.81 6.50
C CYS A 16 14.71 -8.93 7.46
N ILE A 17 13.48 -9.46 7.39
CA ILE A 17 13.04 -10.63 8.18
C ILE A 17 13.90 -11.85 7.82
N GLU A 18 14.07 -12.13 6.53
CA GLU A 18 14.85 -13.28 6.02
C GLU A 18 16.30 -13.23 6.51
N ASN A 19 16.88 -12.02 6.55
CA ASN A 19 18.24 -11.78 7.03
C ASN A 19 18.34 -11.64 8.56
N LYS A 20 17.24 -11.80 9.30
CA LYS A 20 17.15 -11.58 10.76
C LYS A 20 17.54 -10.17 11.21
N ASP A 21 17.44 -9.18 10.33
CA ASP A 21 17.60 -7.77 10.62
C ASP A 21 16.27 -7.16 11.08
N PHE A 22 15.96 -7.33 12.38
CA PHE A 22 14.68 -6.88 12.93
C PHE A 22 14.55 -5.35 13.00
N ALA A 23 15.67 -4.63 13.17
CA ALA A 23 15.69 -3.16 13.20
C ALA A 23 15.43 -2.59 11.79
N GLY A 24 16.06 -3.16 10.77
CA GLY A 24 15.81 -2.81 9.37
C GLY A 24 14.38 -3.14 8.95
N LYS A 25 13.85 -4.30 9.37
CA LYS A 25 12.45 -4.64 9.11
C LYS A 25 11.50 -3.62 9.72
N HIS A 26 11.68 -3.28 11.00
CA HIS A 26 10.81 -2.31 11.68
C HIS A 26 10.84 -0.97 10.94
N THR A 27 12.04 -0.48 10.63
CA THR A 27 12.24 0.77 9.89
C THR A 27 11.50 0.78 8.54
N ASN A 28 11.63 -0.29 7.77
CA ASN A 28 11.00 -0.38 6.45
C ASN A 28 9.47 -0.50 6.55
N PHE A 29 8.95 -1.32 7.47
CA PHE A 29 7.50 -1.43 7.67
C PHE A 29 6.89 -0.12 8.19
N SER A 30 7.57 0.62 9.07
CA SER A 30 7.10 1.94 9.50
C SER A 30 7.07 2.95 8.35
N LYS A 31 8.05 2.94 7.45
CA LYS A 31 8.01 3.77 6.24
C LYS A 31 6.83 3.44 5.33
N ALA A 32 6.55 2.15 5.15
CA ALA A 32 5.37 1.71 4.40
C ALA A 32 4.08 2.17 5.09
N GLN A 33 3.96 1.99 6.41
CA GLN A 33 2.82 2.44 7.22
C GLN A 33 2.55 3.94 7.08
N ASN A 34 3.59 4.78 7.14
CA ASN A 34 3.44 6.23 6.95
C ASN A 34 2.86 6.57 5.56
N ILE A 35 3.19 5.80 4.52
CA ILE A 35 2.60 5.99 3.18
C ILE A 35 1.12 5.62 3.17
N ILE A 36 0.72 4.56 3.89
CA ILE A 36 -0.69 4.16 3.99
C ILE A 36 -1.49 5.25 4.71
N GLU A 37 -0.96 5.80 5.80
CA GLU A 37 -1.56 6.91 6.54
C GLU A 37 -1.70 8.17 5.66
N GLU A 38 -0.67 8.51 4.88
CA GLU A 38 -0.73 9.63 3.94
C GLU A 38 -1.82 9.41 2.87
N LEU A 39 -1.87 8.22 2.27
CA LEU A 39 -2.91 7.85 1.30
C LEU A 39 -4.32 7.94 1.88
N GLN A 40 -4.49 7.55 3.15
CA GLN A 40 -5.78 7.61 3.83
C GLN A 40 -6.16 9.05 4.17
N SER A 41 -5.22 9.85 4.67
CA SER A 41 -5.47 11.25 5.07
C SER A 41 -5.81 12.17 3.89
N THR A 42 -5.37 11.81 2.69
CA THR A 42 -5.54 12.60 1.46
C THR A 42 -6.82 12.22 0.68
N LEU A 43 -7.64 11.30 1.18
CA LEU A 43 -8.92 10.93 0.58
C LEU A 43 -9.92 12.09 0.66
N ASN A 44 -10.56 12.44 -0.47
CA ASN A 44 -11.74 13.31 -0.44
C ASN A 44 -12.98 12.48 -0.05
N MET A 45 -13.46 12.67 1.17
CA MET A 45 -14.59 11.92 1.75
C MET A 45 -15.97 12.32 1.20
N GLU A 46 -16.05 13.29 0.30
CA GLU A 46 -17.29 13.59 -0.44
C GLU A 46 -17.66 12.48 -1.44
N TYR A 47 -16.69 11.66 -1.85
CA TYR A 47 -16.91 10.55 -2.77
C TYR A 47 -17.14 9.24 -2.01
N GLU A 48 -18.18 8.49 -2.40
CA GLU A 48 -18.54 7.21 -1.80
C GLU A 48 -17.38 6.20 -1.81
N ILE A 49 -16.62 6.14 -2.90
CA ILE A 49 -15.45 5.24 -3.04
C ILE A 49 -14.37 5.49 -1.98
N SER A 50 -14.26 6.72 -1.48
CA SER A 50 -13.28 7.08 -0.45
C SER A 50 -13.54 6.36 0.87
N HIS A 51 -14.79 6.07 1.22
CA HIS A 51 -15.11 5.28 2.41
C HIS A 51 -14.62 3.83 2.29
N ASN A 52 -14.76 3.24 1.11
CA ASN A 52 -14.27 1.89 0.82
C ASN A 52 -12.73 1.86 0.83
N LEU A 53 -12.07 2.85 0.22
CA LEU A 53 -10.61 2.98 0.24
C LEU A 53 -10.07 3.19 1.65
N SER A 54 -10.70 4.04 2.46
CA SER A 54 -10.31 4.27 3.85
C SER A 54 -10.39 3.00 4.69
N SER A 55 -11.45 2.21 4.50
CA SER A 55 -11.62 0.91 5.17
C SER A 55 -10.55 -0.09 4.74
N LEU A 56 -10.24 -0.15 3.45
CA LEU A 56 -9.18 -1.00 2.91
C LEU A 56 -7.79 -0.59 3.45
N TYR A 57 -7.47 0.70 3.46
CA TYR A 57 -6.20 1.19 4.00
C TYR A 57 -6.06 0.90 5.49
N THR A 58 -7.14 1.04 6.27
CA THR A 58 -7.16 0.66 7.69
C THR A 58 -6.87 -0.84 7.87
N PHE A 59 -7.45 -1.69 7.04
CA PHE A 59 -7.20 -3.13 7.07
C PHE A 59 -5.74 -3.46 6.71
N LEU A 60 -5.21 -2.89 5.62
CA LEU A 60 -3.81 -3.10 5.21
C LEU A 60 -2.81 -2.58 6.25
N GLN A 61 -3.11 -1.45 6.89
CA GLN A 61 -2.32 -0.92 8.01
C GLN A 61 -2.24 -1.92 9.16
N SER A 62 -3.39 -2.49 9.55
CA SER A 62 -3.45 -3.50 10.63
C SER A 62 -2.67 -4.77 10.28
N LYS A 63 -2.75 -5.22 9.02
CA LYS A 63 -2.03 -6.41 8.54
C LYS A 63 -0.53 -6.20 8.49
N LEU A 64 -0.08 -5.03 8.05
CA LEU A 64 1.35 -4.71 8.03
C LEU A 64 1.91 -4.51 9.45
N PHE A 65 1.11 -3.98 10.38
CA PHE A 65 1.46 -3.93 11.79
C PHE A 65 1.61 -5.33 12.39
N GLU A 66 0.65 -6.23 12.13
CA GLU A 66 0.71 -7.63 12.56
C GLU A 66 1.97 -8.33 12.00
N ALA A 67 2.25 -8.15 10.71
CA ALA A 67 3.48 -8.65 10.07
C ALA A 67 4.75 -8.15 10.76
N ASN A 68 4.77 -6.87 11.17
CA ASN A 68 5.89 -6.30 11.92
C ASN A 68 6.08 -7.01 13.26
N VAL A 69 5.03 -7.15 14.05
CA VAL A 69 5.12 -7.71 15.40
C VAL A 69 5.43 -9.21 15.37
N LYS A 70 4.80 -9.95 14.46
CA LYS A 70 4.86 -11.42 14.41
C LYS A 70 5.94 -12.00 13.50
N LEU A 71 6.66 -11.16 12.76
CA LEU A 71 7.57 -11.60 11.69
C LEU A 71 6.84 -12.41 10.60
N ASP A 72 5.56 -12.10 10.38
CA ASP A 72 4.71 -12.82 9.43
C ASP A 72 4.93 -12.30 8.00
N ILE A 73 5.75 -13.03 7.25
CA ILE A 73 6.09 -12.74 5.85
C ILE A 73 4.85 -12.85 4.96
N ASP A 74 3.96 -13.81 5.21
CA ASP A 74 2.78 -14.04 4.37
C ASP A 74 1.82 -12.85 4.44
N SER A 75 1.60 -12.30 5.64
CA SER A 75 0.83 -11.07 5.82
C SER A 75 1.47 -9.87 5.11
N ALA A 76 2.80 -9.72 5.16
CA ALA A 76 3.49 -8.66 4.43
C ALA A 76 3.39 -8.84 2.90
N GLN A 77 3.51 -10.08 2.42
CA GLN A 77 3.41 -10.41 1.00
C GLN A 77 1.98 -10.20 0.47
N TYR A 78 0.97 -10.47 1.28
CA TYR A 78 -0.42 -10.12 0.97
C TYR A 78 -0.58 -8.60 0.77
N CYS A 79 -0.02 -7.78 1.66
CA CYS A 79 -0.04 -6.33 1.50
C CYS A 79 0.65 -5.88 0.20
N VAL A 80 1.78 -6.49 -0.18
CA VAL A 80 2.45 -6.23 -1.47
C VAL A 80 1.51 -6.46 -2.65
N THR A 81 0.79 -7.59 -2.66
CA THR A 81 -0.15 -7.93 -3.73
C THR A 81 -1.28 -6.90 -3.80
N MET A 82 -1.89 -6.55 -2.67
CA MET A 82 -2.97 -5.57 -2.62
C MET A 82 -2.52 -4.18 -3.12
N PHE A 83 -1.33 -3.72 -2.72
CA PHE A 83 -0.81 -2.44 -3.21
C PHE A 83 -0.43 -2.48 -4.70
N ALA A 84 -0.04 -3.63 -5.24
CA ALA A 84 0.19 -3.80 -6.67
C ALA A 84 -1.11 -3.69 -7.46
N GLU A 85 -2.18 -4.36 -7.00
CA GLU A 85 -3.51 -4.27 -7.61
C GLU A 85 -4.07 -2.85 -7.57
N LEU A 86 -3.95 -2.15 -6.43
CA LEU A 86 -4.36 -0.75 -6.29
C LEU A 86 -3.62 0.17 -7.27
N ARG A 87 -2.30 -0.02 -7.39
CA ARG A 87 -1.48 0.74 -8.35
C ARG A 87 -1.93 0.50 -9.78
N ASP A 88 -2.18 -0.76 -10.14
CA ASP A 88 -2.52 -1.13 -11.51
C ASP A 88 -3.92 -0.62 -11.88
N THR A 89 -4.88 -0.74 -10.95
CA THR A 89 -6.21 -0.14 -11.05
C THR A 89 -6.14 1.38 -11.22
N TRP A 90 -5.30 2.07 -10.44
CA TRP A 90 -5.10 3.51 -10.57
C TRP A 90 -4.51 3.89 -11.94
N ASN A 91 -3.52 3.13 -12.41
CA ASN A 91 -2.93 3.35 -13.73
C ASN A 91 -3.94 3.14 -14.86
N GLU A 92 -4.82 2.14 -14.75
CA GLU A 92 -5.89 1.89 -15.70
C GLU A 92 -6.90 3.04 -15.72
N ALA A 93 -7.35 3.51 -14.56
CA ALA A 93 -8.22 4.68 -14.46
C ALA A 93 -7.62 5.92 -15.15
N LEU A 94 -6.32 6.19 -14.94
CA LEU A 94 -5.60 7.27 -15.61
C LEU A 94 -5.51 7.10 -17.13
N LYS A 95 -5.35 5.87 -17.64
CA LYS A 95 -5.34 5.59 -19.08
C LYS A 95 -6.71 5.85 -19.69
N ASN A 96 -7.78 5.44 -19.01
CA ASN A 96 -9.16 5.66 -19.47
C ASN A 96 -9.48 7.15 -19.55
N LEU A 97 -9.02 7.96 -18.59
CA LEU A 97 -9.15 9.43 -18.65
C LEU A 97 -8.43 10.04 -19.86
N LYS A 98 -7.20 9.61 -20.15
CA LYS A 98 -6.42 10.11 -21.31
C LYS A 98 -6.97 9.68 -22.66
N SER A 99 -7.73 8.58 -22.69
CA SER A 99 -8.33 8.05 -23.92
C SER A 99 -9.67 8.73 -24.25
N GLY A 100 -10.18 9.59 -23.36
CA GLY A 100 -11.47 10.28 -23.45
C GLY A 100 -11.51 11.58 -24.28
N GLU A 101 -10.39 12.07 -24.83
CA GLU A 101 -10.34 13.32 -25.64
C GLU A 101 -10.59 13.10 -27.16
N LYS A 102 -11.23 12.00 -27.55
CA LYS A 102 -11.76 11.82 -28.92
C LYS A 102 -13.14 11.19 -28.91
N VAL A 103 -14.13 11.95 -28.45
CA VAL A 103 -15.52 11.72 -28.87
C VAL A 103 -15.98 13.03 -29.53
N TYR A 104 -16.00 12.99 -30.87
CA TYR A 104 -16.56 14.04 -31.74
C TYR A 104 -18.06 14.18 -31.52
#